data_AF-A0A538LZT6-F1
#
_entry.id   AF-A0A538LZT6-F1
#
_cell.length_a   1.000
_cell.length_b   1.000
_cell.length_c   1.000
_cell.angle_alpha   90.00
_cell.angle_beta   90.00
_cell.angle_gamma   90.00
#
_symmetry.space_group_name_H-M   'P 1'
#
loop_
_entity.id
_entity.type
_entity.pdbx_description
1 polymer ?
#
loop_
_entity_poly.entity_id
_entity_poly.type
_entity_poly.pdbx_seq_one_letter_code
_entity_poly.pdbx_strand_id
1 'polypeptide(L)'
;SVTIGDMPIRPGDHMHADIGAAAPGVWSMKLKDVTTGKTFSQTVPYPSTEGTAEWIEETPLIIGTNGGFAPLPNLSTVNFDLATVNGANAKLKSSEEVQLVDSNGAPLATPSAPASDADGFNVCAFAKTCPVPSGSLATTSSRTTTHHHAARKH
;
A
#
# COMPACT_ATOMS: atom_id res chain seq x y z
N SER A 1 -18.83 0.45 -4.99
CA SER A 1 -17.62 -0.40 -5.08
C SER A 1 -17.38 -0.76 -6.53
N VAL A 2 -16.15 -1.09 -6.89
CA VAL A 2 -15.78 -1.63 -8.22
C VAL A 2 -15.27 -3.04 -8.00
N THR A 3 -15.77 -4.00 -8.77
CA THR A 3 -15.27 -5.38 -8.77
C THR A 3 -14.32 -5.57 -9.95
N ILE A 4 -13.11 -6.08 -9.69
CA ILE A 4 -12.12 -6.39 -10.72
C ILE A 4 -12.23 -7.88 -11.08
N GLY A 5 -12.98 -8.21 -12.13
CA GLY A 5 -13.25 -9.60 -12.51
C GLY A 5 -12.08 -10.33 -13.18
N ASP A 6 -11.23 -9.59 -13.91
CA ASP A 6 -10.24 -10.19 -14.82
C ASP A 6 -8.81 -10.27 -14.25
N MET A 7 -8.65 -10.00 -12.95
CA MET A 7 -7.38 -10.05 -12.22
C MET A 7 -7.51 -10.96 -10.99
N PRO A 8 -7.54 -12.29 -11.16
CA PRO A 8 -7.62 -13.23 -10.05
C PRO A 8 -6.32 -13.20 -9.23
N ILE A 9 -6.44 -13.06 -7.92
CA ILE A 9 -5.30 -13.04 -6.97
C ILE A 9 -5.28 -14.31 -6.14
N ARG A 10 -4.08 -14.82 -5.85
CA ARG A 10 -3.82 -16.01 -5.03
C ARG A 10 -2.92 -15.65 -3.83
N PRO A 11 -3.02 -16.40 -2.73
CA PRO A 11 -2.05 -16.26 -1.63
C PRO A 11 -0.61 -16.42 -2.14
N GLY A 12 0.25 -15.47 -1.78
CA GLY A 12 1.66 -15.44 -2.18
C GLY A 12 1.96 -14.69 -3.48
N ASP A 13 0.95 -14.15 -4.18
CA ASP A 13 1.21 -13.30 -5.34
C ASP A 13 1.90 -11.99 -4.93
N HIS A 14 2.85 -11.52 -5.76
CA HIS A 14 3.53 -10.25 -5.58
C HIS A 14 2.74 -9.16 -6.30
N MET A 15 2.26 -8.19 -5.53
CA MET A 15 1.42 -7.11 -6.04
C MET A 15 2.19 -5.81 -6.17
N HIS A 16 1.90 -5.06 -7.22
CA HIS A 16 2.37 -3.68 -7.41
C HIS A 16 1.16 -2.76 -7.61
N ALA A 17 1.16 -1.62 -6.91
CA ALA A 17 0.16 -0.59 -7.01
C ALA A 17 0.80 0.75 -7.39
N ASP A 18 0.13 1.50 -8.26
CA ASP A 18 0.54 2.84 -8.70
C ASP A 18 -0.69 3.75 -8.74
N ILE A 19 -0.57 4.93 -8.13
CA ILE A 19 -1.62 5.95 -8.12
C ILE A 19 -0.98 7.28 -8.49
N GLY A 20 -1.56 7.99 -9.45
CA GLY A 20 -1.01 9.27 -9.91
C GLY A 20 -2.02 10.15 -10.61
N ALA A 21 -1.80 11.47 -10.56
CA ALA A 21 -2.61 12.45 -11.27
C ALA A 21 -2.42 12.28 -12.80
N ALA A 22 -3.51 12.00 -13.51
CA ALA A 22 -3.53 11.91 -14.96
C ALA A 22 -3.80 13.27 -15.62
N ALA A 23 -4.53 14.14 -14.93
CA ALA A 23 -4.80 15.54 -15.25
C ALA A 23 -5.24 16.27 -13.96
N PRO A 24 -5.33 17.61 -13.93
CA PRO A 24 -5.83 18.32 -12.76
C PRO A 24 -7.21 17.79 -12.32
N GLY A 25 -7.31 17.33 -11.07
CA GLY A 25 -8.55 16.77 -10.50
C GLY A 25 -8.93 15.38 -11.03
N VAL A 26 -8.03 14.69 -11.74
CA VAL A 26 -8.28 13.36 -12.32
C VAL A 26 -7.10 12.44 -11.98
N TRP A 27 -7.41 11.30 -11.36
CA TRP A 27 -6.42 10.34 -10.87
C TRP A 27 -6.53 9.01 -11.59
N SER A 28 -5.39 8.40 -11.88
CA SER A 28 -5.28 7.03 -12.35
C SER A 28 -4.85 6.14 -11.20
N MET A 29 -5.47 4.97 -11.10
CA MET A 29 -5.12 3.90 -10.18
C MET A 29 -4.81 2.66 -11.00
N LYS A 30 -3.68 2.04 -10.74
CA LYS A 30 -3.22 0.82 -11.42
C LYS A 30 -2.85 -0.22 -10.40
N LEU A 31 -3.25 -1.45 -10.68
CA LEU A 31 -2.80 -2.64 -9.97
C LEU A 31 -2.16 -3.58 -10.99
N LYS A 32 -1.09 -4.22 -10.56
CA LYS A 32 -0.43 -5.29 -11.31
C LYS A 32 -0.16 -6.44 -10.34
N ASP A 33 -0.66 -7.60 -10.68
CA ASP A 33 -0.11 -8.84 -10.17
C ASP A 33 1.19 -9.11 -10.95
N VAL A 34 2.32 -8.98 -10.27
CA VAL A 34 3.66 -9.18 -10.84
C VAL A 34 3.91 -10.66 -11.10
N THR A 35 3.32 -11.54 -10.29
CA THR A 35 3.44 -13.00 -10.45
C THR A 35 2.75 -13.48 -11.73
N THR A 36 1.52 -13.04 -11.98
CA THR A 36 0.75 -13.48 -13.16
C THR A 36 0.85 -12.54 -14.37
N GLY A 37 1.33 -11.31 -14.16
CA GLY A 37 1.40 -10.26 -15.17
C GLY A 37 0.05 -9.58 -15.47
N LYS A 38 -1.02 -9.93 -14.75
CA LYS A 38 -2.35 -9.33 -14.93
C LYS A 38 -2.37 -7.90 -14.37
N THR A 39 -3.12 -7.03 -15.03
CA THR A 39 -3.21 -5.62 -14.66
C THR A 39 -4.65 -5.13 -14.67
N PHE A 40 -4.93 -4.21 -13.76
CA PHE A 40 -6.14 -3.41 -13.75
C PHE A 40 -5.75 -1.93 -13.77
N SER A 41 -6.56 -1.10 -14.44
CA SER A 41 -6.39 0.35 -14.43
C SER A 41 -7.76 1.01 -14.40
N GLN A 42 -7.88 2.08 -13.63
CA GLN A 42 -9.07 2.92 -13.59
C GLN A 42 -8.66 4.38 -13.47
N THR A 43 -9.44 5.26 -14.08
CA THR A 43 -9.30 6.71 -13.94
C THR A 43 -10.56 7.27 -13.32
N VAL A 44 -10.42 8.10 -12.29
CA VAL A 44 -11.53 8.69 -11.56
C VAL A 44 -11.34 10.20 -11.40
N PRO A 45 -12.42 11.00 -11.49
CA PRO A 45 -12.37 12.38 -11.04
C PRO A 45 -12.24 12.39 -9.52
N TYR A 46 -11.20 13.04 -9.01
CA TYR A 46 -10.94 13.14 -7.58
C TYR A 46 -10.16 14.44 -7.29
N PRO A 47 -10.83 15.46 -6.72
CA PRO A 47 -10.15 16.68 -6.30
C PRO A 47 -9.35 16.38 -5.02
N SER A 48 -8.02 16.30 -5.18
CA SER A 48 -7.08 16.03 -4.09
C SER A 48 -6.30 17.30 -3.73
N THR A 49 -5.90 17.43 -2.47
CA THR A 49 -4.89 18.41 -2.04
C THR A 49 -3.46 17.90 -2.21
N GLU A 50 -3.29 16.62 -2.58
CA GLU A 50 -1.97 15.97 -2.75
C GLU A 50 -1.10 16.00 -1.48
N GLY A 51 -1.72 16.15 -0.31
CA GLY A 51 -1.01 16.39 0.95
C GLY A 51 -0.36 15.16 1.59
N THR A 52 -0.80 13.95 1.23
CA THR A 52 -0.31 12.70 1.81
C THR A 52 -0.11 11.61 0.76
N ALA A 53 0.74 10.64 1.10
CA ALA A 53 0.89 9.36 0.41
C ALA A 53 1.01 8.28 1.49
N GLU A 54 0.27 7.19 1.35
CA GLU A 54 0.09 6.20 2.41
C GLU A 54 0.13 4.77 1.84
N TRP A 55 0.64 3.85 2.66
CA TRP A 55 0.59 2.41 2.44
C TRP A 55 -0.09 1.80 3.65
N ILE A 56 -1.23 1.15 3.44
CA ILE A 56 -2.12 0.79 4.54
C ILE A 56 -2.58 -0.67 4.46
N GLU A 57 -2.76 -1.25 5.63
CA GLU A 57 -3.64 -2.41 5.85
C GLU A 57 -4.87 -1.91 6.60
N GLU A 58 -6.05 -2.19 6.07
CA GLU A 58 -7.32 -1.64 6.58
C GLU A 58 -8.37 -2.74 6.80
N THR A 59 -9.29 -2.47 7.72
CA THR A 59 -10.57 -3.18 7.82
C THR A 59 -11.64 -2.32 7.14
N PRO A 60 -11.94 -2.55 5.85
CA PRO A 60 -12.83 -1.65 5.11
C PRO A 60 -14.25 -1.67 5.70
N LEU A 61 -14.97 -0.56 5.58
CA LEU A 61 -16.39 -0.50 5.92
C LEU A 61 -17.22 -1.22 4.86
N ILE A 62 -17.90 -2.29 5.25
CA ILE A 62 -18.90 -2.99 4.44
C ILE A 62 -20.22 -2.21 4.55
N ILE A 63 -20.80 -1.83 3.41
CA ILE A 63 -22.11 -1.16 3.34
C ILE A 63 -23.19 -2.19 2.96
N GLY A 64 -24.29 -2.24 3.71
CA GLY A 64 -25.43 -3.12 3.44
C GLY A 64 -26.19 -3.53 4.71
N THR A 65 -27.08 -4.52 4.60
CA THR A 65 -27.94 -5.00 5.70
C THR A 65 -27.15 -5.53 6.91
N ASN A 66 -25.91 -5.97 6.71
CA ASN A 66 -24.96 -6.37 7.77
C ASN A 66 -23.72 -5.46 7.75
N GLY A 67 -23.92 -4.15 7.58
CA GLY A 67 -22.83 -3.20 7.46
C GLY A 67 -22.00 -3.07 8.74
N GLY A 68 -20.72 -2.72 8.58
CA GLY A 68 -19.74 -2.65 9.65
C GLY A 68 -18.32 -2.82 9.10
N PHE A 69 -17.31 -2.64 9.95
CA PHE A 69 -15.95 -2.93 9.54
C PHE A 69 -15.80 -4.43 9.25
N ALA A 70 -15.18 -4.75 8.11
CA ALA A 70 -14.82 -6.12 7.79
C ALA A 70 -13.87 -6.66 8.88
N PRO A 71 -14.03 -7.91 9.35
CA PRO A 71 -13.08 -8.49 10.27
C PRO A 71 -11.71 -8.62 9.59
N LEU A 72 -10.63 -8.29 10.29
CA LEU A 72 -9.28 -8.56 9.81
C LEU A 72 -9.06 -10.09 9.83
N PRO A 73 -8.73 -10.74 8.70
CA PRO A 73 -8.37 -12.14 8.72
C PRO A 73 -7.00 -12.34 9.40
N ASN A 74 -6.71 -13.56 9.84
CA ASN A 74 -5.37 -13.90 10.33
C ASN A 74 -4.41 -14.00 9.13
N LEU A 75 -3.80 -12.87 8.78
CA LEU A 75 -2.89 -12.74 7.65
C LEU A 75 -1.48 -13.19 8.03
N SER A 76 -0.77 -13.77 7.08
CA SER A 76 0.69 -13.80 7.13
C SER A 76 1.23 -12.38 7.11
N THR A 77 2.47 -12.17 7.56
CA THR A 77 3.13 -10.86 7.49
C THR A 77 3.03 -10.27 6.08
N VAL A 78 2.43 -9.09 5.98
CA VAL A 78 2.37 -8.30 4.74
C VAL A 78 3.66 -7.48 4.67
N ASN A 79 4.30 -7.46 3.51
CA ASN A 79 5.55 -6.73 3.30
C ASN A 79 5.28 -5.64 2.25
N PHE A 80 5.38 -4.38 2.65
CA PHE A 80 5.48 -3.26 1.72
C PHE A 80 6.96 -2.98 1.48
N ASP A 81 7.35 -2.80 0.22
CA ASP A 81 8.74 -2.51 -0.17
C ASP A 81 8.75 -1.66 -1.44
N LEU A 82 9.88 -1.00 -1.70
CA LEU A 82 10.07 -0.09 -2.84
C LEU A 82 9.03 1.04 -2.92
N ALA A 83 8.56 1.51 -1.76
CA ALA A 83 7.66 2.64 -1.64
C ALA A 83 8.29 3.91 -2.23
N THR A 84 7.61 4.49 -3.22
CA THR A 84 8.01 5.77 -3.80
C THR A 84 6.89 6.79 -3.77
N VAL A 85 7.29 8.04 -3.63
CA VAL A 85 6.45 9.22 -3.77
C VAL A 85 7.08 10.04 -4.89
N ASN A 86 6.37 10.14 -6.02
CA ASN A 86 6.80 10.95 -7.17
C ASN A 86 8.16 10.53 -7.74
N GLY A 87 8.34 9.22 -7.85
CA GLY A 87 9.55 8.60 -8.39
C GLY A 87 10.76 8.64 -7.44
N ALA A 88 10.62 9.16 -6.22
CA ALA A 88 11.67 9.14 -5.20
C ALA A 88 11.27 8.23 -4.04
N ASN A 89 12.26 7.64 -3.37
CA ASN A 89 12.06 6.84 -2.15
C ASN A 89 11.21 7.62 -1.13
N ALA A 90 10.22 6.95 -0.53
CA ALA A 90 9.19 7.58 0.30
C ALA A 90 9.73 8.22 1.59
N LYS A 91 10.92 7.79 2.06
CA LYS A 91 11.54 8.21 3.33
C LYS A 91 10.55 8.07 4.49
N LEU A 92 10.01 6.85 4.63
CA LEU A 92 9.09 6.47 5.69
C LEU A 92 9.71 6.75 7.07
N LYS A 93 8.89 7.19 8.02
CA LYS A 93 9.32 7.53 9.39
C LYS A 93 8.47 6.78 10.40
N SER A 94 9.10 6.21 11.43
CA SER A 94 8.36 5.61 12.56
C SER A 94 7.43 6.59 13.28
N SER A 95 7.71 7.89 13.23
CA SER A 95 6.84 8.91 13.82
C SER A 95 5.52 9.11 13.06
N GLU A 96 5.39 8.57 11.86
CA GLU A 96 4.22 8.66 10.98
C GLU A 96 3.41 7.33 10.99
N GLU A 97 3.80 6.36 11.82
CA GLU A 97 3.16 5.05 11.92
C GLU A 97 1.75 5.15 12.54
N VAL A 98 0.81 4.38 12.01
CA VAL A 98 -0.54 4.23 12.54
C VAL A 98 -0.84 2.75 12.73
N GLN A 99 -1.18 2.36 13.96
CA GLN A 99 -1.59 0.99 14.31
C GLN A 99 -3.11 0.84 14.18
N LEU A 100 -3.54 -0.25 13.55
CA LEU A 100 -4.96 -0.62 13.55
C LEU A 100 -5.27 -1.34 14.87
N VAL A 101 -6.24 -0.83 15.61
CA VAL A 101 -6.67 -1.36 16.91
C VAL A 101 -8.18 -1.61 16.95
N ASP A 102 -8.62 -2.49 17.84
CA ASP A 102 -10.03 -2.67 18.15
C ASP A 102 -10.58 -1.55 19.06
N SER A 103 -11.87 -1.63 19.40
CA SER A 103 -12.53 -0.66 20.28
C SER A 103 -11.96 -0.60 21.71
N ASN A 104 -11.20 -1.61 22.13
CA ASN A 104 -10.55 -1.69 23.43
C ASN A 104 -9.07 -1.27 23.36
N GLY A 105 -8.58 -0.86 22.19
CA GLY A 105 -7.18 -0.51 21.95
C GLY A 105 -6.27 -1.74 21.78
N ALA A 106 -6.81 -2.94 21.62
CA ALA A 106 -6.01 -4.12 21.33
C ALA A 106 -5.55 -4.10 19.86
N PRO A 107 -4.26 -4.41 19.56
CA PRO A 107 -3.76 -4.42 18.19
C PRO A 107 -4.47 -5.44 17.30
N LEU A 108 -4.97 -4.96 16.15
CA LEU A 108 -5.47 -5.78 15.06
C LEU A 108 -4.39 -5.92 13.97
N ALA A 109 -3.74 -4.84 13.56
CA ALA A 109 -2.61 -4.86 12.64
C ALA A 109 -1.52 -3.89 13.12
N THR A 110 -0.31 -4.41 13.27
CA THR A 110 0.84 -3.65 13.79
C THR A 110 1.90 -3.51 12.71
N PRO A 111 2.18 -2.29 12.24
CA PRO A 111 3.33 -2.04 11.40
C PRO A 111 4.64 -2.30 12.15
N SER A 112 5.71 -2.55 11.43
CA SER A 112 7.07 -2.46 11.96
C SER A 112 7.64 -1.06 11.71
N ALA A 113 8.76 -0.75 12.38
CA ALA A 113 9.56 0.39 11.97
C ALA A 113 10.00 0.24 10.50
N PRO A 114 10.21 1.36 9.77
CA PRO A 114 10.73 1.30 8.41
C PRO A 114 12.03 0.50 8.31
N ALA A 115 12.21 -0.18 7.18
CA ALA A 115 13.46 -0.78 6.78
C ALA A 115 14.58 0.27 6.70
N SER A 116 15.83 -0.18 6.67
CA SER A 116 17.01 0.71 6.73
C SER A 116 17.13 1.70 5.55
N ASP A 117 16.55 1.36 4.41
CA ASP A 117 16.41 2.20 3.20
C ASP A 117 15.18 3.13 3.23
N ALA A 118 14.30 2.95 4.21
CA ALA A 118 13.11 3.76 4.48
C ALA A 118 12.07 3.78 3.35
N ASP A 119 11.98 2.71 2.55
CA ASP A 119 10.94 2.48 1.55
C ASP A 119 10.21 1.14 1.71
N GLY A 120 10.41 0.46 2.84
CA GLY A 120 9.65 -0.73 3.19
C GLY A 120 9.33 -0.83 4.67
N PHE A 121 8.32 -1.62 4.99
CA PHE A 121 7.94 -2.01 6.36
C PHE A 121 7.05 -3.25 6.29
N ASN A 122 6.91 -3.94 7.42
CA ASN A 122 6.03 -5.10 7.56
C ASN A 122 4.77 -4.72 8.30
N VAL A 123 3.68 -5.47 8.08
CA VAL A 123 2.48 -5.42 8.92
C VAL A 123 2.14 -6.83 9.40
N CYS A 124 1.91 -6.96 10.71
CA CYS A 124 1.60 -8.23 11.37
C CYS A 124 0.20 -8.18 11.98
N ALA A 125 -0.68 -9.07 11.53
CA ALA A 125 -2.02 -9.24 12.11
C ALA A 125 -1.95 -9.82 13.53
N PHE A 126 -2.77 -9.27 14.43
CA PHE A 126 -2.97 -9.70 15.82
C PHE A 126 -1.70 -9.82 16.68
N ALA A 127 -0.65 -9.07 16.32
CA ALA A 127 0.63 -9.05 17.03
C ALA A 127 0.85 -7.69 17.70
N LYS A 128 1.50 -7.66 18.86
CA LYS A 128 1.87 -6.40 19.54
C LYS A 128 3.06 -5.68 18.90
N THR A 129 3.89 -6.42 18.18
CA THR A 129 5.10 -5.94 17.53
C THR A 129 5.26 -6.69 16.21
N CYS A 130 5.78 -6.01 15.19
CA CYS A 130 6.13 -6.65 13.93
C CYS A 130 7.65 -6.50 13.67
N PRO A 131 8.35 -7.56 13.25
CA PRO A 131 9.76 -7.45 12.89
C PRO A 131 9.99 -6.51 11.71
N VAL A 132 11.05 -5.72 11.77
CA VAL A 132 11.51 -4.90 10.63
C VAL A 132 11.93 -5.85 9.48
N PRO A 133 11.65 -5.51 8.21
CA PRO A 133 12.12 -6.30 7.07
C PRO A 133 13.64 -6.54 7.14
N SER A 134 14.06 -7.79 6.95
CA SER A 134 15.48 -8.16 6.93
C SER A 134 16.10 -7.85 5.57
N GLY A 135 16.37 -6.58 5.31
CA GLY A 135 17.12 -6.11 4.14
C GLY A 135 16.30 -6.02 2.84
N SER A 136 16.51 -4.90 2.14
CA SER A 136 15.99 -4.56 0.81
C SER A 136 16.12 -5.72 -0.19
N LEU A 137 15.11 -5.90 -1.06
CA LEU A 137 15.37 -6.43 -2.40
C LEU A 137 16.20 -5.39 -3.16
N ALA A 138 17.49 -5.26 -2.80
CA ALA A 138 18.42 -4.38 -3.46
C ALA A 138 18.42 -4.73 -4.95
N THR A 139 17.94 -3.77 -5.74
CA THR A 139 17.73 -3.91 -7.18
C THR A 139 19.07 -4.16 -7.85
N THR A 140 19.40 -5.42 -8.10
CA THR A 140 20.40 -5.77 -9.12
C THR A 140 19.69 -5.85 -10.47
N SER A 141 19.31 -4.71 -11.04
CA SER A 141 19.19 -4.57 -12.50
C SER A 141 19.01 -3.11 -12.89
N SER A 142 20.07 -2.52 -13.43
CA SER A 142 20.01 -1.29 -14.21
C SER A 142 19.10 -1.50 -15.43
N ARG A 143 17.90 -0.94 -15.40
CA ARG A 143 17.22 -0.52 -16.64
C ARG A 143 16.47 0.78 -16.42
N THR A 144 17.08 1.85 -16.90
CA THR A 144 16.49 3.18 -17.05
C THR A 144 15.19 3.09 -17.83
N THR A 145 14.06 3.36 -17.18
CA THR A 145 12.86 3.85 -17.86
C THR A 145 12.44 5.13 -17.18
N THR A 146 12.70 6.25 -17.86
CA THR A 146 12.22 7.57 -17.49
C THR A 146 10.69 7.59 -17.56
N HIS A 147 10.03 7.75 -16.41
CA HIS A 147 8.65 8.23 -16.39
C HIS A 147 8.59 9.42 -15.43
N HIS A 148 8.48 10.60 -16.03
CA HIS A 148 8.17 11.85 -15.35
C HIS A 148 6.79 11.71 -14.71
N HIS A 149 6.63 11.87 -13.40
CA HIS A 149 5.43 12.49 -12.81
C HIS A 149 5.78 13.03 -11.42
N ALA A 150 5.35 14.27 -11.19
CA ALA A 150 5.66 15.09 -10.03
C ALA A 150 4.52 15.06 -9.03
N ALA A 151 4.88 15.05 -7.76
CA ALA A 151 4.21 15.72 -6.67
C ALA A 151 5.29 15.99 -5.61
N ARG A 152 5.08 17.03 -4.81
CA ARG A 152 6.10 17.60 -3.94
C ARG A 152 5.70 17.26 -2.51
N LYS A 153 6.55 16.52 -1.78
CA LYS A 153 6.39 16.38 -0.33
C LYS A 153 6.76 17.73 0.30
N HIS A 154 5.85 18.33 1.06
CA HIS A 154 6.17 19.48 1.92
C HIS A 154 6.74 19.00 3.25
#